data_AF-A0A1H5A4D3-F1
#
_entry.id   AF-A0A1H5A4D3-F1
#
_cell.length_a   1.000
_cell.length_b   1.000
_cell.length_c   1.000
_cell.angle_alpha   90.00
_cell.angle_beta   90.00
_cell.angle_gamma   90.00
#
_symmetry.space_group_name_H-M   'P 1'
#
loop_
_entity.id
_entity.type
_entity.pdbx_description
1 polymer ?
#
loop_
_entity_poly.entity_id
_entity_poly.type
_entity_poly.pdbx_seq_one_letter_code
_entity_poly.pdbx_strand_id
1 'polypeptide(L)'
;MIANHEERYAAVVAEMIAAGLVDRSELPTLEALTQTIKDTMEDEALSFPDFESFFAWWDVVTAYDQMDEESSAERHKPALEVAFDLLVSQGYFEST
;
A
#
# COMPACT_ATOMS: atom_id res chain seq x y z
N MET A 1 -18.70 -1.12 -2.38
CA MET A 1 -17.36 -1.64 -2.72
C MET A 1 -16.24 -0.97 -1.92
N ILE A 2 -16.31 0.33 -1.56
CA ILE A 2 -15.31 0.97 -0.68
C ILE A 2 -15.41 0.51 0.79
N ALA A 3 -16.63 0.42 1.35
CA ALA A 3 -16.85 0.00 2.75
C ALA A 3 -16.19 -1.35 3.11
N ASN A 4 -16.24 -2.33 2.20
CA ASN A 4 -15.62 -3.65 2.42
C ASN A 4 -14.07 -3.57 2.48
N HIS A 5 -13.45 -2.66 1.73
CA HIS A 5 -12.00 -2.47 1.78
C HIS A 5 -11.57 -1.72 3.05
N GLU A 6 -12.36 -0.76 3.52
CA GLU A 6 -12.08 -0.07 4.79
C GLU A 6 -12.21 -1.01 5.99
N GLU A 7 -13.24 -1.86 6.03
CA GLU A 7 -13.40 -2.87 7.07
C GLU A 7 -12.23 -3.87 7.05
N ARG A 8 -11.83 -4.33 5.86
CA ARG A 8 -10.67 -5.21 5.69
C ARG A 8 -9.36 -4.53 6.10
N TYR A 9 -9.18 -3.26 5.73
CA TYR A 9 -8.00 -2.48 6.13
C TYR A 9 -7.92 -2.34 7.64
N ALA A 10 -9.01 -2.00 8.31
CA ALA A 10 -9.06 -1.88 9.76
C ALA A 10 -8.73 -3.22 10.47
N ALA A 11 -9.21 -4.34 9.93
CA ALA A 11 -8.88 -5.67 10.43
C ALA A 11 -7.38 -5.98 10.29
N VAL A 12 -6.84 -5.79 9.08
CA VAL A 12 -5.42 -6.02 8.78
C VAL A 12 -4.53 -5.14 9.66
N VAL A 13 -4.86 -3.86 9.82
CA VAL A 13 -4.12 -2.94 10.71
C VAL A 13 -4.14 -3.45 12.16
N ALA A 14 -5.29 -3.91 12.65
CA ALA A 14 -5.38 -4.46 14.00
C ALA A 14 -4.52 -5.72 14.17
N GLU A 15 -4.46 -6.59 13.15
CA GLU A 15 -3.62 -7.79 13.14
C GLU A 15 -2.12 -7.43 13.10
N MET A 16 -1.73 -6.45 12.28
CA MET A 16 -0.34 -5.99 12.20
C MET A 16 0.15 -5.39 13.52
N ILE A 17 -0.71 -4.62 14.19
CA ILE A 17 -0.42 -4.06 15.53
C ILE A 17 -0.32 -5.20 16.55
N ALA A 18 -1.25 -6.15 16.54
CA ALA A 18 -1.24 -7.30 17.46
C ALA A 18 0.01 -8.19 17.27
N ALA A 19 0.52 -8.28 16.03
CA ALA A 19 1.74 -9.00 15.69
C ALA A 19 3.03 -8.20 15.99
N GLY A 20 2.92 -6.92 16.38
CA GLY A 20 4.07 -6.05 16.66
C GLY A 20 4.88 -5.67 15.41
N LEU A 21 4.26 -5.71 14.22
CA LEU A 21 4.92 -5.34 12.96
C LEU A 21 5.07 -3.83 12.82
N VAL A 22 4.09 -3.08 13.31
CA VAL A 22 3.97 -1.63 13.21
C VAL A 22 3.25 -1.06 14.42
N ASP A 23 3.54 0.19 14.76
CA ASP A 23 2.75 0.97 15.71
C ASP A 23 1.54 1.62 15.02
N ARG A 24 0.46 1.84 15.77
CA ARG A 24 -0.75 2.52 15.24
C ARG A 24 -0.44 3.91 14.68
N SER A 25 0.56 4.61 15.22
CA SER A 25 0.96 5.93 14.74
C SER A 25 1.70 5.90 13.40
N GLU A 26 2.20 4.74 12.97
CA GLU A 26 2.93 4.58 11.71
C GLU A 26 1.98 4.35 10.51
N LEU A 27 0.72 3.97 10.77
CA LEU A 27 -0.22 3.61 9.72
C LEU A 27 -1.20 4.74 9.37
N PRO A 28 -1.22 5.21 8.11
CA PRO A 28 -2.22 6.16 7.63
C PRO A 28 -3.61 5.51 7.51
N THR A 29 -4.63 6.31 7.22
CA THR A 29 -5.94 5.77 6.78
C THR A 29 -5.82 5.14 5.39
N LEU A 30 -6.75 4.26 5.03
CA LEU A 30 -6.77 3.65 3.69
C LEU A 30 -6.84 4.72 2.59
N GLU A 31 -7.68 5.75 2.79
CA GLU A 31 -7.78 6.87 1.86
C GLU A 31 -6.43 7.58 1.69
N ALA A 32 -5.78 7.96 2.79
CA ALA A 32 -4.49 8.63 2.76
C ALA A 32 -3.41 7.76 2.10
N LEU A 33 -3.38 6.45 2.40
CA LEU A 33 -2.46 5.51 1.77
C LEU A 33 -2.66 5.44 0.26
N THR A 34 -3.92 5.33 -0.20
CA THR A 34 -4.21 5.31 -1.64
C THR A 34 -3.89 6.64 -2.33
N GLN A 35 -4.00 7.78 -1.63
CA GLN A 35 -3.58 9.07 -2.17
C GLN A 35 -2.06 9.15 -2.27
N THR A 36 -1.32 8.76 -1.23
CA THR A 36 0.15 8.71 -1.30
C THR A 36 0.61 7.84 -2.45
N ILE A 37 0.00 6.67 -2.67
CA ILE A 37 0.32 5.81 -3.82
C ILE A 37 0.12 6.54 -5.15
N LYS A 38 -0.99 7.25 -5.31
CA LYS A 38 -1.29 8.03 -6.53
C LYS A 38 -0.31 9.18 -6.73
N ASP A 39 0.03 9.89 -5.66
CA ASP A 39 0.96 11.02 -5.69
C ASP A 39 2.38 10.57 -6.03
N THR A 40 2.84 9.45 -5.47
CA THR A 40 4.16 8.85 -5.76
C THR A 40 4.30 8.40 -7.21
N MET A 41 3.19 8.10 -7.89
CA MET A 41 3.22 7.71 -9.31
C MET A 41 3.42 8.89 -10.27
N GLU A 42 3.38 10.15 -9.81
CA GLU A 42 3.69 11.35 -10.59
C GLU A 42 3.12 11.37 -12.04
N ASP A 43 1.86 10.98 -12.24
CA ASP A 43 1.17 10.87 -13.55
C ASP A 43 1.76 9.81 -14.53
N GLU A 44 2.71 8.97 -14.11
CA GLU A 44 3.09 7.78 -14.88
C GLU A 44 1.93 6.78 -14.89
N ALA A 45 1.48 6.42 -16.10
CA ALA A 45 0.53 5.34 -16.32
C ALA A 45 1.21 3.98 -16.08
N LEU A 46 1.60 3.70 -14.84
CA LEU A 46 2.13 2.40 -14.44
C LEU A 46 0.95 1.43 -14.28
N SER A 47 1.09 0.28 -14.93
CA SER A 47 0.22 -0.87 -14.71
C SER A 47 1.00 -1.95 -14.00
N PHE A 48 0.43 -2.56 -12.97
CA PHE A 48 1.04 -3.66 -12.25
C PHE A 48 0.19 -4.92 -12.46
N PRO A 49 0.76 -6.02 -12.98
CA PRO A 49 -0.01 -7.24 -13.24
C PRO A 49 -0.52 -7.89 -11.96
N ASP A 50 0.23 -7.75 -10.86
CA ASP A 50 -0.08 -8.29 -9.55
C ASP A 50 0.47 -7.41 -8.41
N PHE A 51 0.10 -7.75 -7.18
CA PHE A 51 0.55 -7.05 -5.98
C PHE A 51 2.07 -7.10 -5.79
N GLU A 52 2.73 -8.22 -6.13
CA GLU A 52 4.19 -8.34 -5.95
C GLU A 52 4.96 -7.37 -6.85
N SER A 53 4.47 -7.17 -8.08
CA SER A 53 5.02 -6.19 -9.02
C SER A 53 4.83 -4.75 -8.52
N PHE A 54 3.65 -4.44 -7.97
CA PHE A 54 3.39 -3.17 -7.32
C PHE A 54 4.30 -2.95 -6.10
N PHE A 55 4.40 -3.95 -5.23
CA PHE A 55 5.21 -3.88 -4.02
C PHE A 55 6.69 -3.69 -4.33
N ALA A 56 7.24 -4.40 -5.32
CA ALA A 56 8.63 -4.25 -5.72
C ALA A 56 8.95 -2.82 -6.21
N TRP A 57 8.03 -2.19 -6.94
CA TRP A 57 8.16 -0.79 -7.33
C TRP A 57 8.06 0.14 -6.12
N TRP A 58 7.05 -0.06 -5.26
CA TRP A 58 6.81 0.76 -4.08
C TRP A 58 7.99 0.73 -3.09
N ASP A 59 8.51 -0.46 -2.81
CA ASP A 59 9.66 -0.68 -1.92
C ASP A 59 10.90 0.07 -2.41
N VAL A 60 11.17 0.04 -3.72
CA VAL A 60 12.27 0.77 -4.33
C VAL A 60 12.06 2.28 -4.25
N VAL A 61 10.90 2.80 -4.66
CA VAL A 61 10.66 4.25 -4.71
C VAL A 61 10.64 4.87 -3.31
N THR A 62 10.03 4.19 -2.33
CA THR A 62 9.96 4.71 -0.96
C THR A 62 11.27 4.58 -0.19
N ALA A 63 12.12 3.60 -0.51
CA ALA A 63 13.48 3.54 0.01
C ALA A 63 14.33 4.73 -0.50
N TYR A 64 14.16 5.13 -1.76
CA TYR A 64 14.82 6.33 -2.31
C TYR A 64 14.32 7.62 -1.64
N ASP A 65 13.02 7.77 -1.39
CA ASP A 65 12.42 8.95 -0.74
C ASP A 65 12.85 9.10 0.72
N GLN A 66 12.99 7.99 1.45
CA GLN A 66 13.44 8.00 2.84
C GLN A 66 14.96 8.12 3.00
N MET A 67 15.72 8.14 1.89
CA MET A 67 17.20 8.08 1.87
C MET A 67 17.78 6.96 2.74
N ASP A 68 16.99 5.92 3.00
CA ASP A 68 17.30 4.81 3.88
C ASP A 68 17.13 3.52 3.08
N GLU A 69 18.19 3.16 2.36
CA GLU A 69 18.25 1.97 1.49
C GLU A 69 18.09 0.65 2.27
N GLU A 70 18.13 0.67 3.60
CA GLU A 70 17.98 -0.51 4.46
C GLU A 70 16.54 -0.74 4.95
N SER A 71 15.64 0.24 4.79
CA SER A 71 14.28 0.17 5.33
C SER A 71 13.27 -0.33 4.29
N SER A 72 13.21 -1.65 4.09
CA SER A 72 12.14 -2.26 3.29
C SER A 72 10.75 -1.97 3.90
N ALA A 73 9.77 -1.75 3.02
CA ALA A 73 8.36 -1.66 3.35
C ALA A 73 7.72 -3.02 3.68
N GLU A 74 8.50 -4.11 3.83
CA GLU A 74 8.03 -5.48 4.08
C GLU A 74 7.00 -5.57 5.22
N ARG A 75 7.25 -4.87 6.33
CA ARG A 75 6.34 -4.82 7.49
C ARG A 75 4.98 -4.19 7.19
N HIS A 76 4.86 -3.45 6.09
CA HIS A 76 3.63 -2.79 5.64
C HIS A 76 2.92 -3.54 4.51
N LYS A 77 3.47 -4.67 3.99
CA LYS A 77 2.87 -5.46 2.90
C LYS A 77 1.36 -5.70 3.07
N PRO A 78 0.85 -6.15 4.24
CA PRO A 78 -0.57 -6.44 4.39
C PRO A 78 -1.47 -5.22 4.19
N ALA A 79 -1.06 -4.05 4.70
CA ALA A 79 -1.80 -2.80 4.51
C ALA A 79 -1.77 -2.32 3.04
N LEU A 80 -0.61 -2.47 2.39
CA LEU A 80 -0.41 -2.13 0.99
C LEU A 80 -1.23 -3.03 0.04
N GLU A 81 -1.39 -4.32 0.36
CA GLU A 81 -2.21 -5.25 -0.42
C GLU A 81 -3.68 -4.82 -0.44
N VAL A 82 -4.20 -4.35 0.70
CA VAL A 82 -5.57 -3.83 0.77
C VAL A 82 -5.74 -2.55 -0.06
N ALA A 83 -4.75 -1.66 -0.04
CA ALA A 83 -4.74 -0.45 -0.85
C ALA A 83 -4.66 -0.77 -2.35
N PHE A 84 -3.81 -1.73 -2.74
CA PHE A 84 -3.69 -2.20 -4.11
C PHE A 84 -5.01 -2.76 -4.66
N ASP A 85 -5.64 -3.66 -3.92
CA ASP A 85 -6.95 -4.22 -4.30
C ASP A 85 -8.02 -3.13 -4.47
N LEU A 86 -8.04 -2.12 -3.59
CA LEU A 86 -8.96 -1.00 -3.72
C LEU A 86 -8.70 -0.24 -5.03
N LEU A 87 -7.43 0.02 -5.37
CA LEU A 87 -7.05 0.72 -6.60
C LEU A 87 -7.38 -0.10 -7.86
N VAL A 88 -7.18 -1.42 -7.85
CA VAL A 88 -7.64 -2.33 -8.92
C VAL A 88 -9.16 -2.28 -9.06
N SER A 89 -9.90 -2.33 -7.94
CA SER A 89 -11.37 -2.28 -7.96
C SER A 89 -11.93 -0.95 -8.48
N GLN A 90 -11.16 0.13 -8.37
CA GLN A 90 -11.48 1.45 -8.90
C GLN A 90 -11.07 1.63 -10.37
N GLY A 91 -10.38 0.63 -10.96
CA GLY A 91 -9.83 0.72 -12.31
C GLY A 91 -8.60 1.62 -12.43
N TYR A 92 -7.94 1.94 -11.32
CA TYR A 92 -6.70 2.72 -11.32
C TYR A 92 -5.50 1.87 -11.79
N PHE A 93 -5.53 0.57 -11.49
CA PHE A 93 -4.58 -0.41 -12.02
C PHE A 93 -5.28 -1.43 -12.91
N GLU A 94 -4.64 -1.79 -14.02
CA GLU A 94 -5.06 -2.91 -14.87
C GLU A 94 -4.39 -4.19 -14.37
N SER A 95 -5.17 -5.10 -13.81
CA SER A 95 -4.74 -6.48 -13.55
C SER A 95 -5.07 -7.31 -14.80
N THR A 96 -4.05 -7.93 -15.40
CA THR A 96 -4.17 -8.73 -16.64
C THR A 96 -4.84 -10.07 -16.39
#